data_AF-A0A7C7EFN0-F1
#
_entry.id   AF-A0A7C7EFN0-F1
#
_cell.length_a   1.000
_cell.length_b   1.000
_cell.length_c   1.000
_cell.angle_alpha   90.00
_cell.angle_beta   90.00
_cell.angle_gamma   90.00
#
_symmetry.space_group_name_H-M   'P 1'
#
loop_
_entity.id
_entity.type
_entity.pdbx_description
1 polymer ?
#
loop_
_entity_poly.entity_id
_entity_poly.type
_entity_poly.pdbx_seq_one_letter_code
_entity_poly.pdbx_strand_id
1 'polypeptide(L)'
;MKKIHLCILMISLCMLFVFLPAYANTGSASANESAQDSMLDEEQAETGLQNENDKADIPEDGFHYTTDNGIRIISYVDSWQEDKLKLVAEELDRNRHGLEMEYLDRIEIHSGIEPGGYEQVSAKYERERQQFSIPVKLTGFLPAGYELKVSLNKGVIRIYKGEQRKDVADLASDLSHEYGHHYTLFHFGKAFSPEKYKESDYYQVRMLYHYPKVNGESSYEEAIHRWSIFEIAAEDYVQLLGSPTGKRVTRFLDISQKTGNSTYQPVNLASRADFNALPQENWEIPLAAQVPGLKQYFLSFLGDKSDAEAASVLKTYKTAGLVDLSQLELPQLSYVQEEHYGFKKHIIKWDELLVEGIKEPVYTLVACDYENNRIIPIKTVYPGEETEAVVGTVTQVIEPYVYYYQDGLDKGELEFRLYFQFPDGQILSGEPLIIDFDNN
;
A
#
# COMPACT_ATOMS: atom_id res chain seq x y z
N MET A 1 21.90 -5.09 -23.40
CA MET A 1 20.46 -4.98 -23.75
C MET A 1 20.12 -3.93 -24.83
N LYS A 2 20.94 -2.89 -25.08
CA LYS A 2 20.67 -1.84 -26.10
C LYS A 2 20.45 -2.28 -27.57
N LYS A 3 20.79 -3.51 -27.96
CA LYS A 3 20.68 -3.97 -29.36
C LYS A 3 19.29 -4.51 -29.74
N ILE A 4 18.50 -5.00 -28.78
CA ILE A 4 17.20 -5.63 -29.08
C ILE A 4 16.12 -4.57 -29.32
N HIS A 5 16.14 -3.46 -28.56
CA HIS A 5 15.20 -2.35 -28.78
C HIS A 5 15.44 -1.58 -30.08
N LEU A 6 16.70 -1.49 -30.53
CA LEU A 6 17.00 -0.92 -31.85
C LEU A 6 16.43 -1.78 -32.99
N CYS A 7 16.45 -3.12 -32.85
CA CYS A 7 15.84 -4.02 -33.83
C CYS A 7 14.31 -3.92 -33.85
N ILE A 8 13.65 -3.82 -32.70
CA ILE A 8 12.17 -3.68 -32.64
C ILE A 8 11.72 -2.33 -33.25
N LEU A 9 12.44 -1.24 -32.95
CA LEU A 9 12.17 0.07 -33.54
C LEU A 9 12.38 0.06 -35.07
N MET A 10 13.44 -0.60 -35.56
CA MET A 10 13.70 -0.71 -37.01
C MET A 10 12.67 -1.58 -37.75
N ILE A 11 12.15 -2.64 -37.12
CA ILE A 11 11.12 -3.51 -37.72
C ILE A 11 9.78 -2.76 -37.82
N SER A 12 9.39 -1.99 -36.80
CA SER A 12 8.20 -1.15 -36.87
C SER A 12 8.31 -0.02 -37.90
N LEU A 13 9.51 0.56 -38.09
CA LEU A 13 9.74 1.57 -39.13
C LEU A 13 9.69 0.97 -40.55
N CYS A 14 10.14 -0.27 -40.73
CA CYS A 14 10.07 -0.97 -42.03
C CYS A 14 8.64 -1.36 -42.42
N MET A 15 7.78 -1.71 -41.45
CA MET A 15 6.36 -2.01 -41.71
C MET A 15 5.58 -0.78 -42.16
N LEU A 16 5.96 0.43 -41.71
CA LEU A 16 5.30 1.67 -42.12
C LEU A 16 5.52 2.03 -43.61
N PHE A 17 6.57 1.49 -44.24
CA PHE A 17 6.89 1.74 -45.65
C PHE A 17 6.24 0.76 -46.64
N VAL A 18 5.60 -0.33 -46.16
CA VAL A 18 5.01 -1.36 -47.04
C VAL A 18 3.52 -1.14 -47.32
N PHE A 19 2.87 -0.19 -46.62
CA PHE A 19 1.44 0.12 -46.82
C PHE A 19 1.22 1.60 -47.17
N LEU A 20 1.72 2.03 -48.33
CA LEU A 20 1.20 3.22 -49.02
C LEU A 20 0.42 2.74 -50.25
N PRO A 21 -0.92 2.66 -50.21
CA PRO A 21 -1.70 2.56 -51.43
C PRO A 21 -1.72 3.93 -52.10
N ALA A 22 -1.37 3.97 -53.39
CA ALA A 22 -1.66 5.11 -54.25
C ALA A 22 -3.17 5.30 -54.30
N TYR A 23 -3.70 6.36 -53.67
CA TYR A 23 -5.10 6.74 -53.80
C TYR A 23 -5.23 8.01 -54.65
N ALA A 24 -5.83 7.79 -55.82
CA ALA A 24 -6.34 8.82 -56.69
C ALA A 24 -7.64 9.41 -56.11
N ASN A 25 -7.77 10.70 -56.36
CA ASN A 25 -8.85 11.63 -56.11
C ASN A 25 -10.26 11.11 -56.47
N THR A 26 -11.24 11.16 -55.56
CA THR A 26 -12.66 11.49 -55.84
C THR A 26 -13.44 11.84 -54.56
N GLY A 27 -13.95 13.07 -54.51
CA GLY A 27 -15.33 13.44 -54.18
C GLY A 27 -16.06 12.94 -52.91
N SER A 28 -16.39 13.93 -52.07
CA SER A 28 -17.73 14.22 -51.48
C SER A 28 -18.07 13.78 -50.04
N ALA A 29 -18.80 14.72 -49.42
CA ALA A 29 -19.70 14.63 -48.25
C ALA A 29 -19.08 14.63 -46.85
N SER A 30 -19.07 15.82 -46.25
CA SER A 30 -18.91 16.05 -44.82
C SER A 30 -20.19 15.68 -44.06
N ALA A 31 -20.07 14.82 -43.05
CA ALA A 31 -21.01 14.74 -41.94
C ALA A 31 -20.22 15.00 -40.65
N ASN A 32 -20.62 16.06 -39.95
CA ASN A 32 -20.11 16.47 -38.65
C ASN A 32 -20.64 15.50 -37.58
N GLU A 33 -19.77 14.82 -36.86
CA GLU A 33 -20.07 14.26 -35.54
C GLU A 33 -18.97 14.70 -34.58
N SER A 34 -19.31 15.70 -33.77
CA SER A 34 -18.53 16.20 -32.66
C SER A 34 -18.91 15.43 -31.40
N ALA A 35 -17.98 14.64 -30.86
CA ALA A 35 -18.05 14.17 -29.48
C ALA A 35 -17.03 14.96 -28.66
N GLN A 36 -17.57 15.82 -27.79
CA GLN A 36 -16.85 16.60 -26.79
C GLN A 36 -16.23 15.65 -25.76
N ASP A 37 -14.93 15.79 -25.55
CA ASP A 37 -14.20 15.23 -24.42
C ASP A 37 -14.17 16.32 -23.35
N SER A 38 -14.98 16.16 -22.30
CA SER A 38 -15.02 17.06 -21.14
C SER A 38 -14.51 16.30 -19.92
N MET A 39 -13.21 16.40 -19.66
CA MET A 39 -12.66 16.17 -18.33
C MET A 39 -12.55 17.52 -17.62
N LEU A 40 -13.08 17.53 -16.40
CA LEU A 40 -13.24 18.67 -15.53
C LEU A 40 -11.87 19.14 -15.03
N ASP A 41 -11.48 20.35 -15.45
CA ASP A 41 -10.50 21.16 -14.73
C ASP A 41 -11.26 21.85 -13.58
N GLU A 42 -10.99 21.43 -12.33
CA GLU A 42 -11.40 22.20 -11.16
C GLU A 42 -10.38 23.31 -10.90
N GLU A 43 -10.79 24.53 -11.22
CA GLU A 43 -10.11 25.78 -10.92
C GLU A 43 -10.35 26.11 -9.42
N GLN A 44 -9.35 25.88 -8.56
CA GLN A 44 -9.39 26.34 -7.17
C GLN A 44 -8.82 27.74 -7.02
N ALA A 45 -9.63 28.61 -6.42
CA ALA A 45 -9.38 30.02 -6.17
C ALA A 45 -8.39 30.23 -5.02
N GLU A 46 -7.48 31.18 -5.23
CA GLU A 46 -6.53 31.71 -4.25
C GLU A 46 -7.26 32.32 -3.04
N THR A 47 -6.93 31.84 -1.83
CA THR A 47 -7.03 32.65 -0.62
C THR A 47 -5.74 32.56 0.17
N GLY A 48 -4.98 33.65 0.14
CA GLY A 48 -3.74 33.79 0.88
C GLY A 48 -3.98 33.96 2.38
N LEU A 49 -3.28 33.15 3.16
CA LEU A 49 -2.95 33.41 4.57
C LEU A 49 -1.49 33.02 4.77
N GLN A 50 -0.63 34.03 4.82
CA GLN A 50 0.79 33.90 5.17
C GLN A 50 0.91 33.68 6.68
N ASN A 51 1.44 32.53 7.09
CA ASN A 51 2.07 32.37 8.39
C ASN A 51 3.59 32.42 8.17
N GLU A 52 4.18 33.56 8.53
CA GLU A 52 5.62 33.70 8.73
C GLU A 52 5.99 33.01 10.05
N ASN A 53 6.88 32.02 10.00
CA ASN A 53 7.94 31.83 11.01
C ASN A 53 8.98 30.81 10.49
N ASP A 54 10.24 31.25 10.53
CA ASP A 54 11.49 30.48 10.51
C ASP A 54 11.71 29.46 9.38
N LYS A 55 11.97 29.97 8.17
CA LYS A 55 12.65 29.20 7.11
C LYS A 55 14.15 29.49 7.15
N ALA A 56 14.93 28.49 7.51
CA ALA A 56 16.32 28.39 7.05
C ALA A 56 16.32 28.37 5.50
N ASP A 57 17.45 28.76 4.89
CA ASP A 57 17.64 28.91 3.44
C ASP A 57 17.37 27.61 2.65
N ILE A 58 16.11 27.26 2.42
CA ILE A 58 15.72 26.22 1.47
C ILE A 58 15.98 26.78 0.06
N PRO A 59 16.80 26.11 -0.78
CA PRO A 59 17.00 26.53 -2.16
C PRO A 59 15.66 26.64 -2.89
N GLU A 60 15.46 27.68 -3.70
CA GLU A 60 14.23 27.88 -4.48
C GLU A 60 13.88 26.66 -5.36
N ASP A 61 14.89 25.84 -5.70
CA ASP A 61 14.80 24.62 -6.50
C ASP A 61 14.75 23.30 -5.68
N GLY A 62 14.88 23.34 -4.35
CA GLY A 62 14.94 22.16 -3.47
C GLY A 62 16.23 21.32 -3.58
N PHE A 63 16.39 20.35 -2.68
CA PHE A 63 17.44 19.31 -2.79
C PHE A 63 17.00 18.26 -3.80
N HIS A 64 17.92 17.75 -4.63
CA HIS A 64 17.57 16.76 -5.65
C HIS A 64 18.63 15.66 -5.81
N TYR A 65 18.16 14.48 -6.18
CA TYR A 65 18.96 13.34 -6.61
C TYR A 65 18.29 12.71 -7.83
N THR A 66 19.06 12.23 -8.80
CA THR A 66 18.54 11.51 -9.97
C THR A 66 19.17 10.13 -10.02
N THR A 67 18.33 9.10 -10.09
CA THR A 67 18.76 7.70 -10.20
C THR A 67 19.37 7.42 -11.57
N ASP A 68 20.10 6.31 -11.69
CA ASP A 68 20.67 5.86 -12.97
C ASP A 68 19.60 5.62 -14.06
N ASN A 69 18.37 5.32 -13.65
CA ASN A 69 17.22 5.12 -14.54
C ASN A 69 16.45 6.41 -14.84
N GLY A 70 16.90 7.57 -14.33
CA GLY A 70 16.35 8.88 -14.63
C GLY A 70 15.17 9.32 -13.75
N ILE A 71 14.83 8.56 -12.70
CA ILE A 71 13.83 8.97 -11.70
C ILE A 71 14.43 10.06 -10.82
N ARG A 72 13.71 11.16 -10.63
CA ARG A 72 14.13 12.28 -9.77
C ARG A 72 13.57 12.14 -8.36
N ILE A 73 14.39 12.32 -7.34
CA ILE A 73 13.98 12.42 -5.95
C ILE A 73 14.22 13.87 -5.54
N ILE A 74 13.18 14.59 -5.16
CA ILE A 74 13.21 16.02 -4.86
C ILE A 74 12.70 16.25 -3.44
N SER A 75 13.38 17.08 -2.67
CA SER A 75 12.95 17.49 -1.34
C SER A 75 12.92 19.00 -1.21
N TYR A 76 11.80 19.48 -0.67
CA TYR A 76 11.56 20.87 -0.32
C TYR A 76 11.73 21.10 1.20
N VAL A 77 12.39 20.18 1.91
CA VAL A 77 12.62 20.25 3.36
C VAL A 77 14.08 19.95 3.73
N ASP A 78 14.63 20.71 4.67
CA ASP A 78 16.06 20.65 5.06
C ASP A 78 16.46 19.36 5.77
N SER A 79 15.49 18.62 6.33
CA SER A 79 15.71 17.33 6.98
C SER A 79 16.02 16.21 6.00
N TRP A 80 15.83 16.44 4.69
CA TRP A 80 15.99 15.48 3.58
C TRP A 80 16.91 16.03 2.49
N GLN A 81 18.21 16.04 2.78
CA GLN A 81 19.26 16.47 1.84
C GLN A 81 19.76 15.30 0.97
N GLU A 82 20.62 15.59 -0.01
CA GLU A 82 21.05 14.66 -1.07
C GLU A 82 21.39 13.24 -0.61
N ASP A 83 22.16 13.08 0.48
CA ASP A 83 22.54 11.76 0.99
C ASP A 83 21.35 10.93 1.48
N LYS A 84 20.31 11.57 2.04
CA LYS A 84 19.06 10.88 2.38
C LYS A 84 18.19 10.62 1.16
N LEU A 85 18.25 11.46 0.12
CA LEU A 85 17.50 11.24 -1.12
C LEU A 85 17.99 9.98 -1.87
N LYS A 86 19.28 9.64 -1.75
CA LYS A 86 19.81 8.36 -2.21
C LYS A 86 19.16 7.18 -1.49
N LEU A 87 18.97 7.28 -0.17
CA LEU A 87 18.29 6.25 0.61
C LEU A 87 16.81 6.10 0.20
N VAL A 88 16.13 7.20 -0.16
CA VAL A 88 14.76 7.14 -0.69
C VAL A 88 14.71 6.40 -2.03
N ALA A 89 15.68 6.64 -2.92
CA ALA A 89 15.80 5.87 -4.15
C ALA A 89 16.08 4.38 -3.90
N GLU A 90 17.00 4.06 -2.98
CA GLU A 90 17.26 2.67 -2.58
C GLU A 90 16.03 1.99 -1.97
N GLU A 91 15.23 2.73 -1.21
CA GLU A 91 13.98 2.24 -0.63
C GLU A 91 12.90 2.03 -1.69
N LEU A 92 12.79 2.91 -2.69
CA LEU A 92 11.93 2.71 -3.85
C LEU A 92 12.30 1.39 -4.55
N ASP A 93 13.59 1.15 -4.80
CA ASP A 93 14.09 -0.06 -5.47
C ASP A 93 13.86 -1.36 -4.69
N ARG A 94 13.55 -1.29 -3.38
CA ARG A 94 13.16 -2.45 -2.57
C ARG A 94 11.74 -2.92 -2.83
N ASN A 95 10.91 -2.11 -3.46
CA ASN A 95 9.63 -2.56 -3.98
C ASN A 95 9.88 -3.48 -5.17
N ARG A 96 9.14 -4.58 -5.26
CA ARG A 96 9.28 -5.49 -6.40
C ARG A 96 8.58 -4.90 -7.63
N HIS A 97 9.38 -4.52 -8.61
CA HIS A 97 8.94 -3.74 -9.77
C HIS A 97 9.35 -4.36 -11.11
N GLY A 98 8.75 -3.87 -12.19
CA GLY A 98 8.98 -4.22 -13.58
C GLY A 98 9.05 -2.97 -14.48
N LEU A 99 8.50 -3.08 -15.69
CA LEU A 99 8.56 -2.04 -16.71
C LEU A 99 7.88 -0.73 -16.29
N GLU A 100 6.88 -0.80 -15.41
CA GLU A 100 6.17 0.36 -14.88
C GLU A 100 7.13 1.38 -14.25
N MET A 101 8.22 0.94 -13.63
CA MET A 101 9.22 1.82 -13.01
C MET A 101 9.77 2.88 -13.98
N GLU A 102 9.88 2.58 -15.29
CA GLU A 102 10.31 3.55 -16.31
C GLU A 102 9.31 4.71 -16.52
N TYR A 103 8.07 4.50 -16.14
CA TYR A 103 6.96 5.46 -16.22
C TYR A 103 6.78 6.26 -14.93
N LEU A 104 7.55 5.99 -13.88
CA LEU A 104 7.68 6.91 -12.76
C LEU A 104 8.62 8.06 -13.15
N ASP A 105 8.19 9.30 -12.96
CA ASP A 105 9.03 10.47 -13.21
C ASP A 105 9.83 10.85 -11.96
N ARG A 106 9.11 11.06 -10.85
CA ARG A 106 9.73 11.61 -9.65
C ARG A 106 8.97 11.33 -8.37
N ILE A 107 9.71 11.47 -7.27
CA ILE A 107 9.21 11.51 -5.90
C ILE A 107 9.52 12.90 -5.33
N GLU A 108 8.52 13.55 -4.74
CA GLU A 108 8.64 14.86 -4.11
C GLU A 108 8.35 14.77 -2.61
N ILE A 109 9.22 15.33 -1.77
CA ILE A 109 9.04 15.41 -0.32
C ILE A 109 8.74 16.87 0.06
N HIS A 110 7.52 17.12 0.49
CA HIS A 110 6.98 18.43 0.84
C HIS A 110 6.91 18.62 2.36
N SER A 111 6.97 19.88 2.79
CA SER A 111 6.65 20.25 4.18
C SER A 111 5.15 20.39 4.39
N GLY A 112 4.70 20.20 5.63
CA GLY A 112 3.33 20.50 6.03
C GLY A 112 2.31 19.52 5.45
N ILE A 113 1.03 19.91 5.50
CA ILE A 113 -0.08 19.09 5.02
C ILE A 113 -0.26 19.19 3.51
N GLU A 114 -1.00 18.23 2.94
CA GLU A 114 -1.40 18.26 1.53
C GLU A 114 -2.17 19.57 1.20
N PRO A 115 -1.98 20.17 0.01
CA PRO A 115 -2.57 21.48 -0.34
C PRO A 115 -4.10 21.59 -0.22
N GLY A 116 -4.84 20.49 -0.36
CA GLY A 116 -6.29 20.42 -0.11
C GLY A 116 -6.69 20.48 1.37
N GLY A 117 -5.73 20.49 2.30
CA GLY A 117 -5.96 20.68 3.73
C GLY A 117 -6.31 19.41 4.50
N TYR A 118 -6.20 18.23 3.87
CA TYR A 118 -6.51 16.95 4.50
C TYR A 118 -5.36 16.46 5.38
N GLU A 119 -5.46 16.64 6.69
CA GLU A 119 -4.41 16.27 7.64
C GLU A 119 -4.09 14.76 7.64
N GLN A 120 -5.03 13.91 7.24
CA GLN A 120 -4.86 12.46 7.18
C GLN A 120 -4.05 11.99 5.96
N VAL A 121 -3.84 12.85 4.96
CA VAL A 121 -3.10 12.51 3.75
C VAL A 121 -1.60 12.68 4.01
N SER A 122 -0.88 11.56 4.09
CA SER A 122 0.58 11.52 4.26
C SER A 122 1.32 11.50 2.92
N ALA A 123 0.70 10.98 1.87
CA ALA A 123 1.26 10.93 0.53
C ALA A 123 0.14 10.86 -0.53
N LYS A 124 0.52 11.06 -1.80
CA LYS A 124 -0.39 11.02 -2.95
C LYS A 124 0.35 10.65 -4.23
N TYR A 125 -0.24 9.77 -5.01
CA TYR A 125 0.14 9.47 -6.38
C TYR A 125 -0.70 10.24 -7.40
N GLU A 126 -0.06 10.77 -8.44
CA GLU A 126 -0.70 11.41 -9.58
C GLU A 126 -0.04 11.02 -10.90
N ARG A 127 -0.73 11.29 -12.02
CA ARG A 127 -0.15 11.18 -13.36
C ARG A 127 -0.08 12.54 -14.00
N GLU A 128 1.11 12.92 -14.47
CA GLU A 128 1.34 14.17 -15.17
C GLU A 128 1.70 13.92 -16.63
N ARG A 129 1.13 14.73 -17.53
CA ARG A 129 1.49 14.71 -18.94
C ARG A 129 2.82 15.43 -19.14
N GLN A 130 3.84 14.69 -19.55
CA GLN A 130 5.12 15.23 -19.98
C GLN A 130 5.20 15.27 -21.49
N GLN A 131 5.87 16.29 -22.04
CA GLN A 131 6.11 16.43 -23.47
C GLN A 131 7.61 16.40 -23.74
N PHE A 132 8.02 15.50 -24.62
CA PHE A 132 9.40 15.32 -25.04
C PHE A 132 9.55 15.67 -26.52
N SER A 133 10.64 16.38 -26.86
CA SER A 133 11.04 16.61 -28.23
C SER A 133 12.09 15.59 -28.65
N ILE A 134 11.77 14.75 -29.63
CA ILE A 134 12.71 13.81 -30.23
C ILE A 134 13.21 14.42 -31.55
N PRO A 135 14.50 14.79 -31.66
CA PRO A 135 15.03 15.30 -32.92
C PRO A 135 15.04 14.20 -33.99
N VAL A 136 14.36 14.43 -35.12
CA VAL A 136 14.27 13.46 -36.22
C VAL A 136 15.13 13.94 -37.38
N LYS A 137 16.20 13.18 -37.69
CA LYS A 137 17.09 13.47 -38.81
C LYS A 137 16.75 12.60 -40.02
N LEU A 138 15.84 13.08 -40.87
CA LEU A 138 15.52 12.47 -42.16
C LEU A 138 15.84 13.45 -43.29
N THR A 139 17.14 13.55 -43.62
CA THR A 139 17.65 14.45 -44.67
C THR A 139 16.94 14.21 -46.00
N GLY A 140 16.41 15.26 -46.60
CA GLY A 140 15.68 15.21 -47.87
C GLY A 140 14.18 14.94 -47.75
N PHE A 141 13.69 14.57 -46.56
CA PHE A 141 12.26 14.34 -46.29
C PHE A 141 11.68 15.29 -45.26
N LEU A 142 12.44 15.64 -44.21
CA LEU A 142 12.02 16.57 -43.17
C LEU A 142 12.92 17.82 -43.15
N PRO A 143 12.38 18.98 -42.74
CA PRO A 143 13.17 20.18 -42.49
C PRO A 143 14.31 19.94 -41.50
N ALA A 144 15.41 20.67 -41.66
CA ALA A 144 16.49 20.68 -40.68
C ALA A 144 15.95 21.16 -39.32
N GLY A 145 16.22 20.41 -38.26
CA GLY A 145 15.74 20.72 -36.91
C GLY A 145 14.30 20.28 -36.63
N TYR A 146 13.71 19.40 -37.45
CA TYR A 146 12.41 18.81 -37.12
C TYR A 146 12.47 18.02 -35.81
N GLU A 147 11.54 18.33 -34.90
CA GLU A 147 11.36 17.64 -33.63
C GLU A 147 9.98 16.98 -33.59
N LEU A 148 9.96 15.69 -33.29
CA LEU A 148 8.73 14.97 -32.99
C LEU A 148 8.38 15.21 -31.53
N LYS A 149 7.24 15.86 -31.28
CA LYS A 149 6.69 16.01 -29.94
C LYS A 149 5.95 14.75 -29.54
N VAL A 150 6.42 14.09 -28.49
CA VAL A 150 5.79 12.91 -27.90
C VAL A 150 5.29 13.27 -26.52
N SER A 151 4.01 13.01 -26.25
CA SER A 151 3.44 13.19 -24.92
C SER A 151 3.28 11.86 -24.21
N LEU A 152 3.76 11.77 -22.98
CA LEU A 152 3.69 10.58 -22.14
C LEU A 152 3.16 11.00 -20.78
N ASN A 153 2.24 10.22 -20.20
CA ASN A 153 1.83 10.40 -18.82
C ASN A 153 2.82 9.64 -17.94
N LYS A 154 3.48 10.33 -17.01
CA LYS A 154 4.38 9.73 -16.03
C LYS A 154 3.84 9.92 -14.62
N GLY A 155 4.12 8.95 -13.76
CA GLY A 155 3.72 8.95 -12.36
C GLY A 155 4.54 9.95 -11.54
N VAL A 156 3.90 10.57 -10.56
CA VAL A 156 4.53 11.43 -9.56
C VAL A 156 4.02 11.02 -8.20
N ILE A 157 4.94 10.75 -7.27
CA ILE A 157 4.61 10.47 -5.88
C ILE A 157 4.96 11.71 -5.06
N ARG A 158 4.02 12.18 -4.25
CA ARG A 158 4.22 13.30 -3.32
C ARG A 158 4.07 12.81 -1.90
N ILE A 159 5.03 13.11 -1.07
CA ILE A 159 5.04 12.79 0.35
C ILE A 159 4.93 14.12 1.10
N TYR A 160 4.01 14.18 2.05
CA TYR A 160 3.76 15.35 2.88
C TYR A 160 4.32 15.16 4.29
N LYS A 161 4.38 16.25 5.06
CA LYS A 161 4.94 16.28 6.43
C LYS A 161 6.37 15.74 6.51
N GLY A 162 7.18 15.98 5.47
CA GLY A 162 8.54 15.47 5.37
C GLY A 162 9.44 15.89 6.54
N GLU A 163 9.17 17.04 7.17
CA GLU A 163 9.88 17.52 8.36
C GLU A 163 9.66 16.64 9.60
N GLN A 164 8.56 15.89 9.65
CA GLN A 164 8.20 15.00 10.76
C GLN A 164 8.80 13.60 10.60
N ARG A 165 9.29 13.29 9.39
CA ARG A 165 9.86 12.00 9.01
C ARG A 165 11.38 12.06 9.23
N LYS A 166 11.90 11.22 10.12
CA LYS A 166 13.31 11.28 10.55
C LYS A 166 14.20 10.48 9.61
N ASP A 167 13.72 9.28 9.27
CA ASP A 167 14.48 8.27 8.54
C ASP A 167 13.66 7.66 7.39
N VAL A 168 14.34 6.99 6.45
CA VAL A 168 13.69 6.37 5.27
C VAL A 168 12.62 5.35 5.65
N ALA A 169 12.78 4.69 6.80
CA ALA A 169 11.81 3.76 7.33
C ALA A 169 10.47 4.42 7.68
N ASP A 170 10.45 5.74 7.95
CA ASP A 170 9.21 6.48 8.21
C ASP A 170 8.45 6.82 6.92
N LEU A 171 9.11 6.71 5.77
CA LEU A 171 8.54 6.93 4.44
C LEU A 171 8.16 5.61 3.74
N ALA A 172 8.76 4.50 4.14
CA ALA A 172 8.72 3.25 3.39
C ALA A 172 7.29 2.72 3.16
N SER A 173 6.39 2.85 4.14
CA SER A 173 4.99 2.41 4.01
C SER A 173 4.24 3.28 2.98
N ASP A 174 4.25 4.61 3.18
CA ASP A 174 3.62 5.57 2.24
C ASP A 174 4.19 5.41 0.83
N LEU A 175 5.52 5.31 0.70
CA LEU A 175 6.18 5.15 -0.60
C LEU A 175 5.76 3.85 -1.31
N SER A 176 5.65 2.74 -0.58
CA SER A 176 5.21 1.46 -1.14
C SER A 176 3.73 1.52 -1.56
N HIS A 177 2.89 2.22 -0.79
CA HIS A 177 1.47 2.43 -1.09
C HIS A 177 1.28 3.25 -2.36
N GLU A 178 1.90 4.42 -2.44
CA GLU A 178 1.82 5.28 -3.62
C GLU A 178 2.45 4.63 -4.86
N TYR A 179 3.50 3.83 -4.67
CA TYR A 179 4.04 3.01 -5.75
C TYR A 179 3.05 1.90 -6.16
N GLY A 180 2.27 1.35 -5.23
CA GLY A 180 1.16 0.43 -5.52
C GLY A 180 0.10 1.06 -6.43
N HIS A 181 -0.26 2.33 -6.19
CA HIS A 181 -1.11 3.09 -7.12
C HIS A 181 -0.46 3.22 -8.50
N HIS A 182 0.83 3.57 -8.56
CA HIS A 182 1.57 3.65 -9.81
C HIS A 182 1.53 2.33 -10.60
N TYR A 183 1.84 1.23 -9.90
CA TYR A 183 1.90 -0.11 -10.45
C TYR A 183 0.54 -0.57 -11.01
N THR A 184 -0.51 -0.45 -10.21
CA THR A 184 -1.84 -0.97 -10.55
C THR A 184 -2.46 -0.19 -11.70
N LEU A 185 -2.34 1.15 -11.70
CA LEU A 185 -2.82 2.01 -12.79
C LEU A 185 -2.04 1.84 -14.09
N PHE A 186 -0.80 1.35 -14.04
CA PHE A 186 -0.04 1.01 -15.22
C PHE A 186 -0.48 -0.34 -15.81
N HIS A 187 -0.69 -1.36 -14.97
CA HIS A 187 -0.86 -2.75 -15.41
C HIS A 187 -2.31 -3.19 -15.61
N PHE A 188 -3.27 -2.71 -14.82
CA PHE A 188 -4.64 -3.30 -14.79
C PHE A 188 -5.55 -2.88 -15.94
N GLY A 189 -5.00 -2.13 -16.91
CA GLY A 189 -5.67 -1.80 -18.15
C GLY A 189 -6.84 -0.82 -17.98
N LYS A 190 -7.59 -0.61 -19.06
CA LYS A 190 -8.59 0.47 -19.15
C LYS A 190 -9.87 0.20 -18.34
N ALA A 191 -10.19 -1.06 -18.07
CA ALA A 191 -11.37 -1.40 -17.28
C ALA A 191 -11.17 -1.03 -15.80
N PHE A 192 -9.93 -0.96 -15.32
CA PHE A 192 -9.58 -0.48 -13.99
C PHE A 192 -9.70 1.06 -13.92
N SER A 193 -10.95 1.52 -13.85
CA SER A 193 -11.36 2.93 -13.87
C SER A 193 -12.62 3.11 -13.01
N PRO A 194 -12.91 4.34 -12.54
CA PRO A 194 -14.03 4.60 -11.63
C PRO A 194 -15.37 4.05 -12.11
N GLU A 195 -15.62 4.12 -13.43
CA GLU A 195 -16.90 3.73 -14.02
C GLU A 195 -16.97 2.24 -14.38
N LYS A 196 -15.83 1.59 -14.60
CA LYS A 196 -15.76 0.23 -15.18
C LYS A 196 -15.02 -0.78 -14.33
N TYR A 197 -14.60 -0.43 -13.11
CA TYR A 197 -13.77 -1.29 -12.27
C TYR A 197 -14.32 -2.71 -12.09
N LYS A 198 -15.64 -2.89 -12.08
CA LYS A 198 -16.30 -4.21 -11.97
C LYS A 198 -16.01 -5.14 -13.15
N GLU A 199 -15.65 -4.58 -14.31
CA GLU A 199 -15.25 -5.30 -15.51
C GLU A 199 -13.74 -5.64 -15.51
N SER A 200 -12.96 -5.13 -14.56
CA SER A 200 -11.52 -5.37 -14.51
C SER A 200 -11.19 -6.81 -14.05
N ASP A 201 -10.11 -7.38 -14.60
CA ASP A 201 -9.61 -8.69 -14.19
C ASP A 201 -9.26 -8.72 -12.71
N TYR A 202 -8.70 -7.62 -12.19
CA TYR A 202 -8.39 -7.47 -10.77
C TYR A 202 -9.64 -7.64 -9.89
N TYR A 203 -10.77 -6.98 -10.22
CA TYR A 203 -12.02 -7.13 -9.45
C TYR A 203 -12.49 -8.59 -9.39
N GLN A 204 -12.30 -9.35 -10.47
CA GLN A 204 -12.66 -10.76 -10.55
C GLN A 204 -11.69 -11.64 -9.75
N VAL A 205 -10.38 -11.49 -9.96
CA VAL A 205 -9.34 -12.27 -9.26
C VAL A 205 -9.35 -11.99 -7.75
N ARG A 206 -9.57 -10.74 -7.35
CA ARG A 206 -9.70 -10.34 -5.93
C ARG A 206 -11.04 -10.77 -5.32
N MET A 207 -11.96 -11.30 -6.13
CA MET A 207 -13.30 -11.73 -5.76
C MET A 207 -14.14 -10.63 -5.09
N LEU A 208 -13.96 -9.39 -5.53
CA LEU A 208 -14.61 -8.22 -4.92
C LEU A 208 -16.13 -8.14 -5.17
N TYR A 209 -16.67 -9.01 -6.04
CA TYR A 209 -18.11 -9.17 -6.23
C TYR A 209 -18.85 -9.72 -5.01
N HIS A 210 -18.15 -10.32 -4.05
CA HIS A 210 -18.73 -10.69 -2.75
C HIS A 210 -18.92 -9.50 -1.80
N TYR A 211 -18.35 -8.33 -2.14
CA TYR A 211 -18.32 -7.15 -1.28
C TYR A 211 -19.03 -5.97 -1.96
N PRO A 212 -20.35 -5.82 -1.80
CA PRO A 212 -21.14 -4.83 -2.54
C PRO A 212 -20.78 -3.37 -2.20
N LYS A 213 -20.09 -3.13 -1.08
CA LYS A 213 -19.61 -1.80 -0.66
C LYS A 213 -18.44 -1.29 -1.52
N VAL A 214 -17.74 -2.18 -2.25
CA VAL A 214 -16.59 -1.80 -3.09
C VAL A 214 -17.02 -0.80 -4.15
N ASN A 215 -16.31 0.31 -4.25
CA ASN A 215 -16.60 1.45 -5.11
C ASN A 215 -15.38 1.83 -5.98
N GLY A 216 -15.62 2.74 -6.94
CA GLY A 216 -14.59 3.33 -7.80
C GLY A 216 -14.29 4.78 -7.46
N GLU A 217 -14.54 5.22 -6.23
CA GLU A 217 -14.41 6.62 -5.82
C GLU A 217 -13.00 6.92 -5.29
N SER A 218 -12.55 8.16 -5.48
CA SER A 218 -11.29 8.70 -4.94
C SER A 218 -11.59 9.72 -3.85
N SER A 219 -12.31 9.31 -2.81
CA SER A 219 -12.70 10.14 -1.66
C SER A 219 -11.75 9.92 -0.49
N TYR A 220 -11.36 10.99 0.22
CA TYR A 220 -10.58 10.92 1.47
C TYR A 220 -11.43 10.65 2.72
N GLU A 221 -12.75 10.48 2.57
CA GLU A 221 -13.62 10.04 3.66
C GLU A 221 -13.35 8.56 3.93
N GLU A 222 -12.83 8.23 5.11
CA GLU A 222 -12.37 6.88 5.48
C GLU A 222 -13.40 5.78 5.17
N ALA A 223 -14.68 6.05 5.45
CA ALA A 223 -15.77 5.10 5.20
C ALA A 223 -15.98 4.77 3.72
N ILE A 224 -15.57 5.66 2.81
CA ILE A 224 -15.61 5.46 1.35
C ILE A 224 -14.25 4.97 0.84
N HIS A 225 -13.16 5.59 1.32
CA HIS A 225 -11.77 5.36 0.93
C HIS A 225 -11.36 3.89 1.07
N ARG A 226 -11.63 3.28 2.24
CA ARG A 226 -11.30 1.86 2.50
C ARG A 226 -12.03 0.89 1.56
N TRP A 227 -13.12 1.31 0.94
CA TRP A 227 -13.88 0.52 -0.03
C TRP A 227 -13.54 0.86 -1.49
N SER A 228 -12.65 1.83 -1.72
CA SER A 228 -12.17 2.15 -3.05
C SER A 228 -11.32 1.00 -3.59
N ILE A 229 -11.65 0.54 -4.79
CA ILE A 229 -10.88 -0.51 -5.45
C ILE A 229 -9.43 -0.09 -5.71
N PHE A 230 -9.17 1.22 -5.87
CA PHE A 230 -7.83 1.73 -6.12
C PHE A 230 -6.96 1.60 -4.87
N GLU A 231 -7.51 1.94 -3.70
CA GLU A 231 -6.83 1.79 -2.41
C GLU A 231 -6.62 0.32 -2.07
N ILE A 232 -7.65 -0.52 -2.24
CA ILE A 232 -7.52 -1.97 -2.00
C ILE A 232 -6.43 -2.57 -2.89
N ALA A 233 -6.30 -2.14 -4.14
CA ALA A 233 -5.26 -2.61 -5.04
C ALA A 233 -3.85 -2.13 -4.64
N ALA A 234 -3.71 -0.89 -4.18
CA ALA A 234 -2.44 -0.37 -3.66
C ALA A 234 -2.01 -1.10 -2.38
N GLU A 235 -2.94 -1.39 -1.47
CA GLU A 235 -2.67 -2.15 -0.25
C GLU A 235 -2.33 -3.62 -0.55
N ASP A 236 -3.02 -4.24 -1.51
CA ASP A 236 -2.66 -5.57 -2.00
C ASP A 236 -1.24 -5.58 -2.58
N TYR A 237 -0.85 -4.53 -3.32
CA TYR A 237 0.52 -4.36 -3.79
C TYR A 237 1.50 -4.30 -2.61
N VAL A 238 1.22 -3.49 -1.59
CA VAL A 238 2.07 -3.39 -0.39
C VAL A 238 2.27 -4.77 0.22
N GLN A 239 1.18 -5.50 0.49
CA GLN A 239 1.25 -6.84 1.08
C GLN A 239 2.07 -7.82 0.25
N LEU A 240 1.89 -7.84 -1.07
CA LEU A 240 2.44 -8.87 -1.96
C LEU A 240 3.84 -8.55 -2.51
N LEU A 241 4.09 -7.29 -2.85
CA LEU A 241 5.26 -6.83 -3.62
C LEU A 241 5.95 -5.61 -2.99
N GLY A 242 5.31 -4.93 -2.04
CA GLY A 242 5.86 -3.76 -1.37
C GLY A 242 7.12 -4.04 -0.56
N SER A 243 7.90 -2.98 -0.31
CA SER A 243 9.17 -3.06 0.41
C SER A 243 9.04 -3.70 1.80
N PRO A 244 9.96 -4.59 2.20
CA PRO A 244 10.01 -5.12 3.57
C PRO A 244 10.19 -4.03 4.63
N THR A 245 10.83 -2.90 4.31
CA THR A 245 11.01 -1.80 5.27
C THR A 245 9.67 -1.16 5.65
N GLY A 246 8.68 -1.16 4.75
CA GLY A 246 7.32 -0.67 5.03
C GLY A 246 6.49 -1.61 5.89
N LYS A 247 6.92 -2.87 6.06
CA LYS A 247 6.21 -3.94 6.77
C LYS A 247 6.76 -4.13 8.18
N ARG A 248 6.99 -3.04 8.91
CA ARG A 248 7.57 -3.12 10.25
C ARG A 248 6.59 -3.71 11.25
N VAL A 249 7.16 -4.43 12.21
CA VAL A 249 6.43 -4.95 13.36
C VAL A 249 6.50 -3.91 14.48
N THR A 250 5.35 -3.47 14.97
CA THR A 250 5.20 -2.69 16.18
C THR A 250 4.90 -3.60 17.37
N ARG A 251 5.58 -3.37 18.51
CA ARG A 251 5.30 -4.07 19.76
C ARG A 251 4.09 -3.43 20.45
N PHE A 252 3.00 -4.16 20.54
CA PHE A 252 1.86 -3.83 21.38
C PHE A 252 1.90 -4.64 22.66
N LEU A 253 1.55 -4.01 23.77
CA LEU A 253 1.46 -4.63 25.08
C LEU A 253 -0.01 -4.71 25.49
N ASP A 254 -0.41 -5.83 26.08
CA ASP A 254 -1.73 -5.99 26.66
C ASP A 254 -1.85 -5.28 28.01
N ILE A 255 -3.07 -5.25 28.59
CA ILE A 255 -3.30 -4.57 29.86
C ILE A 255 -2.48 -5.17 31.01
N SER A 256 -2.20 -6.48 30.97
CA SER A 256 -1.39 -7.18 31.97
C SER A 256 0.07 -6.71 31.94
N GLN A 257 0.64 -6.59 30.75
CA GLN A 257 2.02 -6.12 30.54
C GLN A 257 2.20 -4.62 30.77
N LYS A 258 1.12 -3.84 30.67
CA LYS A 258 1.13 -2.39 30.97
C LYS A 258 1.07 -2.08 32.47
N THR A 259 0.69 -3.05 33.31
CA THR A 259 0.60 -2.85 34.76
C THR A 259 1.91 -2.35 35.36
N GLY A 260 1.83 -1.36 36.26
CA GLY A 260 3.00 -0.78 36.91
C GLY A 260 3.85 0.19 36.06
N ASN A 261 3.47 0.48 34.81
CA ASN A 261 4.14 1.51 34.01
C ASN A 261 3.75 2.92 34.49
N SER A 262 4.69 3.87 34.45
CA SER A 262 4.50 5.25 34.91
C SER A 262 3.58 6.08 34.00
N THR A 263 3.44 5.68 32.73
CA THR A 263 2.52 6.30 31.77
C THR A 263 1.45 5.28 31.40
N TYR A 264 0.27 5.43 32.00
CA TYR A 264 -0.84 4.52 31.77
C TYR A 264 -1.58 4.89 30.48
N GLN A 265 -1.43 4.07 29.45
CA GLN A 265 -2.22 4.13 28.22
C GLN A 265 -3.03 2.83 28.09
N PRO A 266 -4.31 2.83 28.50
CA PRO A 266 -5.10 1.60 28.60
C PRO A 266 -5.23 0.88 27.26
N VAL A 267 -5.48 1.64 26.20
CA VAL A 267 -5.76 1.13 24.85
C VAL A 267 -4.62 1.50 23.91
N ASN A 268 -4.19 0.57 23.06
CA ASN A 268 -3.22 0.87 22.01
C ASN A 268 -3.92 1.56 20.83
N LEU A 269 -3.20 2.42 20.13
CA LEU A 269 -3.65 3.01 18.87
C LEU A 269 -2.83 2.40 17.74
N ALA A 270 -3.51 1.99 16.66
CA ALA A 270 -2.87 1.62 15.42
C ALA A 270 -2.81 2.81 14.47
N SER A 271 -1.78 2.86 13.66
CA SER A 271 -1.63 3.73 12.51
C SER A 271 -1.31 2.88 11.27
N ARG A 272 -1.36 3.48 10.08
CA ARG A 272 -0.93 2.82 8.82
C ARG A 272 0.55 2.36 8.83
N ALA A 273 1.36 2.84 9.77
CA ALA A 273 2.73 2.38 9.95
C ALA A 273 2.83 1.05 10.70
N ASP A 274 1.76 0.64 11.39
CA ASP A 274 1.72 -0.56 12.23
C ASP A 274 1.23 -1.77 11.43
N PHE A 275 2.01 -2.17 10.42
CA PHE A 275 1.61 -3.18 9.43
C PHE A 275 1.16 -4.51 10.04
N ASN A 276 1.75 -4.94 11.16
CA ASN A 276 1.35 -6.16 11.87
C ASN A 276 -0.03 -6.08 12.54
N ALA A 277 -0.58 -4.89 12.76
CA ALA A 277 -1.92 -4.67 13.32
C ALA A 277 -2.93 -4.16 12.29
N LEU A 278 -2.47 -3.40 11.29
CA LEU A 278 -3.31 -2.84 10.23
C LEU A 278 -2.63 -3.04 8.86
N PRO A 279 -2.60 -4.29 8.34
CA PRO A 279 -1.95 -4.60 7.06
C PRO A 279 -2.67 -4.04 5.82
N GLN A 280 -3.93 -3.66 5.99
CA GLN A 280 -4.79 -3.00 5.02
C GLN A 280 -5.87 -2.23 5.79
N GLU A 281 -6.37 -1.13 5.25
CA GLU A 281 -7.45 -0.33 5.81
C GLU A 281 -8.76 -1.11 5.88
N ASN A 282 -9.02 -1.92 4.85
CA ASN A 282 -10.25 -2.68 4.80
C ASN A 282 -10.13 -4.01 5.52
N TRP A 283 -10.37 -4.03 6.83
CA TRP A 283 -10.37 -5.28 7.60
C TRP A 283 -11.63 -6.15 7.38
N GLU A 284 -12.61 -5.73 6.56
CA GLU A 284 -13.79 -6.55 6.22
C GLU A 284 -13.53 -7.54 5.06
N ILE A 285 -12.41 -7.39 4.34
CA ILE A 285 -12.01 -8.30 3.25
C ILE A 285 -10.79 -9.15 3.65
N PRO A 286 -10.61 -10.36 3.07
CA PRO A 286 -9.43 -11.18 3.30
C PRO A 286 -8.14 -10.44 2.93
N LEU A 287 -7.04 -10.77 3.59
CA LEU A 287 -5.71 -10.27 3.22
C LEU A 287 -5.31 -10.75 1.83
N ALA A 288 -4.49 -9.97 1.14
CA ALA A 288 -4.07 -10.23 -0.24
C ALA A 288 -3.44 -11.62 -0.41
N ALA A 289 -2.62 -12.02 0.58
CA ALA A 289 -1.94 -13.31 0.59
C ALA A 289 -2.89 -14.52 0.72
N GLN A 290 -4.12 -14.31 1.20
CA GLN A 290 -5.13 -15.35 1.40
C GLN A 290 -6.08 -15.50 0.21
N VAL A 291 -5.96 -14.65 -0.82
CA VAL A 291 -6.80 -14.68 -2.02
C VAL A 291 -6.17 -15.57 -3.09
N PRO A 292 -6.80 -16.69 -3.47
CA PRO A 292 -6.24 -17.59 -4.48
C PRO A 292 -6.00 -16.88 -5.83
N GLY A 293 -4.79 -17.03 -6.37
CA GLY A 293 -4.43 -16.48 -7.69
C GLY A 293 -4.04 -15.00 -7.70
N LEU A 294 -4.29 -14.25 -6.64
CA LEU A 294 -4.03 -12.80 -6.60
C LEU A 294 -2.53 -12.51 -6.72
N LYS A 295 -1.68 -13.17 -5.91
CA LYS A 295 -0.23 -13.01 -5.99
C LYS A 295 0.29 -13.30 -7.40
N GLN A 296 -0.19 -14.36 -8.05
CA GLN A 296 0.21 -14.72 -9.41
C GLN A 296 -0.23 -13.66 -10.43
N TYR A 297 -1.41 -13.07 -10.26
CA TYR A 297 -1.88 -11.98 -11.10
C TYR A 297 -0.92 -10.78 -11.04
N PHE A 298 -0.53 -10.34 -9.85
CA PHE A 298 0.50 -9.29 -9.70
C PHE A 298 1.85 -9.72 -10.31
N LEU A 299 2.36 -10.91 -9.98
CA LEU A 299 3.65 -11.37 -10.52
C LEU A 299 3.69 -11.47 -12.05
N SER A 300 2.54 -11.71 -12.70
CA SER A 300 2.46 -11.85 -14.16
C SER A 300 2.93 -10.62 -14.94
N PHE A 301 2.92 -9.44 -14.31
CA PHE A 301 3.29 -8.17 -14.94
C PHE A 301 4.79 -7.87 -14.91
N LEU A 302 5.57 -8.58 -14.09
CA LEU A 302 7.00 -8.30 -13.89
C LEU A 302 7.90 -8.84 -15.01
N GLY A 303 7.34 -9.60 -15.97
CA GLY A 303 8.02 -10.00 -17.19
C GLY A 303 9.13 -11.06 -17.05
N ASP A 304 9.40 -11.53 -15.84
CA ASP A 304 10.38 -12.58 -15.59
C ASP A 304 9.88 -13.93 -16.11
N LYS A 305 10.60 -14.49 -17.10
CA LYS A 305 10.32 -15.84 -17.62
C LYS A 305 10.52 -16.95 -16.59
N SER A 306 11.17 -16.67 -15.45
CA SER A 306 11.20 -17.59 -14.30
C SER A 306 9.84 -17.72 -13.60
N ASP A 307 8.93 -16.78 -13.84
CA ASP A 307 7.64 -16.73 -13.14
C ASP A 307 6.50 -17.31 -13.99
N ALA A 308 6.76 -17.65 -15.26
CA ALA A 308 5.90 -18.57 -16.01
C ALA A 308 5.89 -19.98 -15.36
N GLU A 309 6.96 -20.35 -14.63
CA GLU A 309 6.93 -21.49 -13.72
C GLU A 309 6.15 -21.17 -12.43
N ALA A 310 6.13 -19.92 -11.95
CA ALA A 310 5.32 -19.46 -10.80
C ALA A 310 3.80 -19.50 -11.05
N ALA A 311 3.36 -19.41 -12.32
CA ALA A 311 1.98 -19.74 -12.68
C ALA A 311 1.69 -21.25 -12.64
N SER A 312 2.72 -22.10 -12.81
CA SER A 312 2.65 -23.57 -12.60
C SER A 312 2.88 -23.99 -11.13
N VAL A 313 3.28 -23.05 -10.25
CA VAL A 313 3.63 -23.29 -8.85
C VAL A 313 2.44 -23.69 -7.98
N LEU A 314 1.19 -23.57 -8.44
CA LEU A 314 0.06 -24.27 -7.81
C LEU A 314 0.27 -25.81 -7.72
N LYS A 315 1.17 -26.38 -8.54
CA LYS A 315 1.56 -27.80 -8.46
C LYS A 315 2.94 -28.06 -7.84
N THR A 316 3.76 -27.03 -7.62
CA THR A 316 5.16 -27.22 -7.23
C THR A 316 5.63 -26.22 -6.18
N TYR A 317 4.87 -26.08 -5.10
CA TYR A 317 5.28 -25.37 -3.88
C TYR A 317 6.44 -26.03 -3.11
N LYS A 318 7.00 -27.15 -3.58
CA LYS A 318 8.09 -27.87 -2.88
C LYS A 318 9.49 -27.32 -3.13
N THR A 319 9.73 -26.54 -4.18
CA THR A 319 11.10 -26.31 -4.66
C THR A 319 11.73 -24.98 -4.27
N ALA A 320 10.96 -24.03 -3.72
CA ALA A 320 11.43 -22.69 -3.37
C ALA A 320 11.48 -22.39 -1.85
N GLY A 321 11.18 -23.37 -0.99
CA GLY A 321 11.04 -23.11 0.45
C GLY A 321 9.86 -22.20 0.81
N LEU A 322 8.98 -21.92 -0.14
CA LEU A 322 7.74 -21.17 0.05
C LEU A 322 6.61 -22.16 0.31
N VAL A 323 6.11 -22.19 1.53
CA VAL A 323 5.05 -23.10 1.93
C VAL A 323 3.73 -22.74 1.26
N ASP A 324 3.00 -23.76 0.82
CA ASP A 324 1.62 -23.61 0.35
C ASP A 324 0.73 -23.26 1.54
N LEU A 325 0.52 -21.96 1.76
CA LEU A 325 -0.25 -21.42 2.88
C LEU A 325 -1.72 -21.84 2.83
N SER A 326 -2.21 -22.34 1.69
CA SER A 326 -3.60 -22.82 1.57
C SER A 326 -3.86 -24.14 2.31
N GLN A 327 -2.80 -24.88 2.68
CA GLN A 327 -2.89 -26.13 3.44
C GLN A 327 -2.48 -25.98 4.90
N LEU A 328 -2.22 -24.76 5.33
CA LEU A 328 -1.73 -24.46 6.65
C LEU A 328 -2.93 -24.49 7.62
N GLU A 329 -2.85 -25.32 8.66
CA GLU A 329 -3.79 -25.24 9.78
C GLU A 329 -3.51 -23.92 10.51
N LEU A 330 -4.39 -22.94 10.31
CA LEU A 330 -4.21 -21.62 10.92
C LEU A 330 -4.47 -21.71 12.43
N PRO A 331 -3.70 -20.98 13.25
CA PRO A 331 -3.94 -20.88 14.68
C PRO A 331 -5.39 -20.55 15.00
N GLN A 332 -5.97 -21.31 15.93
CA GLN A 332 -7.34 -21.08 16.41
C GLN A 332 -7.31 -20.26 17.70
N LEU A 333 -8.19 -19.27 17.78
CA LEU A 333 -8.36 -18.48 18.99
C LEU A 333 -9.27 -19.23 19.98
N SER A 334 -8.87 -19.22 21.24
CA SER A 334 -9.65 -19.72 22.38
C SER A 334 -9.77 -18.65 23.45
N TYR A 335 -10.81 -18.75 24.27
CA TYR A 335 -11.15 -17.73 25.26
C TYR A 335 -11.42 -18.34 26.63
N VAL A 336 -10.86 -17.70 27.66
CA VAL A 336 -11.03 -18.04 29.07
C VAL A 336 -11.32 -16.77 29.86
N GLN A 337 -12.32 -16.82 30.74
CA GLN A 337 -12.60 -15.76 31.71
C GLN A 337 -12.14 -16.16 33.10
N GLU A 338 -11.44 -15.25 33.78
CA GLU A 338 -11.07 -15.37 35.19
C GLU A 338 -11.69 -14.22 35.98
N GLU A 339 -11.96 -14.44 37.27
CA GLU A 339 -12.45 -13.39 38.17
C GLU A 339 -11.52 -13.26 39.38
N HIS A 340 -11.01 -12.06 39.62
CA HIS A 340 -10.14 -11.75 40.74
C HIS A 340 -10.68 -10.51 41.46
N TYR A 341 -11.01 -10.65 42.74
CA TYR A 341 -11.55 -9.55 43.57
C TYR A 341 -12.81 -8.86 42.99
N GLY A 342 -13.65 -9.60 42.25
CA GLY A 342 -14.85 -9.07 41.60
C GLY A 342 -14.60 -8.42 40.23
N PHE A 343 -13.36 -8.42 39.74
CA PHE A 343 -12.99 -7.94 38.41
C PHE A 343 -12.84 -9.10 37.44
N LYS A 344 -13.44 -8.98 36.25
CA LYS A 344 -13.31 -9.94 35.16
C LYS A 344 -12.03 -9.66 34.35
N LYS A 345 -11.24 -10.71 34.17
CA LYS A 345 -10.06 -10.77 33.32
C LYS A 345 -10.37 -11.72 32.17
N HIS A 346 -10.18 -11.27 30.94
CA HIS A 346 -10.47 -12.03 29.74
C HIS A 346 -9.15 -12.41 29.06
N ILE A 347 -8.92 -13.71 28.87
CA ILE A 347 -7.67 -14.25 28.32
C ILE A 347 -7.98 -14.92 27.00
N ILE A 348 -7.35 -14.45 25.94
CA ILE A 348 -7.44 -15.01 24.60
C ILE A 348 -6.14 -15.72 24.31
N LYS A 349 -6.20 -17.01 23.96
CA LYS A 349 -5.03 -17.86 23.69
C LYS A 349 -5.10 -18.43 22.29
N TRP A 350 -3.94 -18.74 21.70
CA TRP A 350 -3.87 -19.41 20.41
C TRP A 350 -2.71 -20.41 20.37
N ASP A 351 -2.84 -21.39 19.48
CA ASP A 351 -1.78 -22.36 19.21
C ASP A 351 -0.66 -21.73 18.39
N GLU A 352 0.58 -22.12 18.67
CA GLU A 352 1.71 -21.73 17.84
C GLU A 352 1.63 -22.40 16.46
N LEU A 353 1.86 -21.61 15.42
CA LEU A 353 2.02 -22.12 14.08
C LEU A 353 3.42 -22.73 13.91
N LEU A 354 3.48 -24.06 13.91
CA LEU A 354 4.71 -24.83 13.67
C LEU A 354 4.73 -25.36 12.25
N VAL A 355 5.58 -24.77 11.40
CA VAL A 355 5.74 -25.19 10.01
C VAL A 355 7.19 -25.54 9.74
N GLU A 356 7.43 -26.79 9.33
CA GLU A 356 8.77 -27.28 9.05
C GLU A 356 9.45 -26.41 7.96
N GLY A 357 10.62 -25.89 8.28
CA GLY A 357 11.44 -25.09 7.35
C GLY A 357 11.05 -23.62 7.23
N ILE A 358 9.97 -23.16 7.87
CA ILE A 358 9.68 -21.72 8.01
C ILE A 358 10.11 -21.25 9.39
N LYS A 359 10.70 -20.06 9.44
CA LYS A 359 10.92 -19.35 10.71
C LYS A 359 9.56 -18.95 11.32
N GLU A 360 9.47 -19.08 12.64
CA GLU A 360 8.26 -18.72 13.39
C GLU A 360 7.83 -17.27 13.12
N PRO A 361 6.52 -17.02 12.91
CA PRO A 361 6.00 -15.68 12.67
C PRO A 361 5.92 -14.87 13.96
N VAL A 362 5.73 -13.56 13.80
CA VAL A 362 5.30 -12.68 14.89
C VAL A 362 3.78 -12.59 14.87
N TYR A 363 3.14 -12.81 16.01
CA TYR A 363 1.69 -12.70 16.14
C TYR A 363 1.29 -11.31 16.61
N THR A 364 0.13 -10.85 16.19
CA THR A 364 -0.51 -9.64 16.71
C THR A 364 -2.00 -9.87 16.81
N LEU A 365 -2.50 -9.89 18.04
CA LEU A 365 -3.93 -9.94 18.29
C LEU A 365 -4.49 -8.52 18.21
N VAL A 366 -5.56 -8.35 17.44
CA VAL A 366 -6.32 -7.09 17.35
C VAL A 366 -7.78 -7.34 17.71
N ALA A 367 -8.44 -6.31 18.24
CA ALA A 367 -9.90 -6.25 18.36
C ALA A 367 -10.46 -5.29 17.30
N CYS A 368 -11.45 -5.76 16.55
CA CYS A 368 -12.24 -5.01 15.60
C CYS A 368 -13.52 -4.55 16.31
N ASP A 369 -13.64 -3.24 16.48
CA ASP A 369 -14.84 -2.59 17.01
C ASP A 369 -15.58 -1.94 15.83
N TYR A 370 -16.56 -2.68 15.32
CA TYR A 370 -17.36 -2.27 14.15
C TYR A 370 -18.30 -1.10 14.49
N GLU A 371 -18.75 -0.98 15.74
CA GLU A 371 -19.62 0.13 16.16
C GLU A 371 -18.92 1.48 16.06
N ASN A 372 -17.64 1.51 16.47
CA ASN A 372 -16.82 2.71 16.45
C ASN A 372 -15.86 2.78 15.25
N ASN A 373 -15.99 1.85 14.29
CA ASN A 373 -15.14 1.74 13.11
C ASN A 373 -13.63 1.83 13.43
N ARG A 374 -13.15 1.03 14.38
CA ARG A 374 -11.75 1.09 14.83
C ARG A 374 -11.12 -0.30 15.00
N ILE A 375 -9.83 -0.37 14.73
CA ILE A 375 -8.96 -1.50 15.05
C ILE A 375 -8.10 -1.16 16.25
N ILE A 376 -8.08 -2.07 17.23
CA ILE A 376 -7.40 -1.89 18.50
C ILE A 376 -6.36 -3.00 18.64
N PRO A 377 -5.05 -2.71 18.52
CA PRO A 377 -4.03 -3.70 18.82
C PRO A 377 -4.10 -4.10 20.28
N ILE A 378 -4.13 -5.39 20.57
CA ILE A 378 -4.12 -5.89 21.94
C ILE A 378 -2.67 -6.20 22.35
N LYS A 379 -2.01 -7.08 21.59
CA LYS A 379 -0.68 -7.57 21.94
C LYS A 379 0.06 -8.07 20.72
N THR A 380 1.35 -7.77 20.66
CA THR A 380 2.29 -8.43 19.76
C THR A 380 2.99 -9.54 20.53
N VAL A 381 3.18 -10.71 19.93
CA VAL A 381 3.88 -11.87 20.54
C VAL A 381 4.98 -12.33 19.59
N TYR A 382 6.23 -12.30 20.07
CA TYR A 382 7.40 -12.77 19.33
C TYR A 382 7.64 -14.27 19.56
N PRO A 383 8.37 -14.95 18.66
CA PRO A 383 8.83 -16.33 18.85
C PRO A 383 9.36 -16.62 20.26
N GLY A 384 8.82 -17.66 20.90
CA GLY A 384 9.18 -18.09 22.26
C GLY A 384 8.50 -17.34 23.42
N GLU A 385 7.65 -16.35 23.14
CA GLU A 385 6.77 -15.74 24.15
C GLU A 385 5.45 -16.51 24.26
N GLU A 386 4.76 -16.35 25.40
CA GLU A 386 3.46 -16.99 25.62
C GLU A 386 2.39 -16.45 24.64
N THR A 387 1.73 -17.37 23.93
CA THR A 387 0.68 -17.09 22.93
C THR A 387 -0.68 -16.81 23.58
N GLU A 388 -0.71 -15.78 24.43
CA GLU A 388 -1.93 -15.27 25.01
C GLU A 388 -1.93 -13.74 25.09
N ALA A 389 -3.13 -13.16 25.13
CA ALA A 389 -3.35 -11.75 25.39
C ALA A 389 -4.47 -11.56 26.40
N VAL A 390 -4.34 -10.51 27.22
CA VAL A 390 -5.32 -10.19 28.27
C VAL A 390 -6.08 -8.91 27.92
N VAL A 391 -7.40 -8.94 28.04
CA VAL A 391 -8.28 -7.77 27.94
C VAL A 391 -9.18 -7.62 29.16
N GLY A 392 -9.76 -6.43 29.35
CA GLY A 392 -10.60 -6.09 30.48
C GLY A 392 -9.80 -5.59 31.68
N THR A 393 -10.05 -6.17 32.86
CA THR A 393 -9.44 -5.69 34.10
C THR A 393 -8.42 -6.68 34.68
N VAL A 394 -7.23 -6.16 35.01
CA VAL A 394 -6.19 -6.89 35.75
C VAL A 394 -5.95 -6.24 37.10
N THR A 395 -5.71 -7.06 38.13
CA THR A 395 -5.48 -6.61 39.50
C THR A 395 -4.06 -6.90 39.97
N GLN A 396 -3.46 -5.98 40.71
CA GLN A 396 -2.17 -6.14 41.37
C GLN A 396 -2.30 -5.84 42.86
N VAL A 397 -1.86 -6.78 43.71
CA VAL A 397 -1.86 -6.60 45.16
C VAL A 397 -0.53 -5.99 45.59
N ILE A 398 -0.58 -4.78 46.14
CA ILE A 398 0.56 -4.11 46.77
C ILE A 398 0.10 -3.72 48.17
N GLU A 399 0.44 -4.54 49.16
CA GLU A 399 -0.11 -4.42 50.52
C GLU A 399 0.00 -2.98 51.07
N PRO A 400 -1.09 -2.42 51.65
CA PRO A 400 -2.40 -3.03 51.92
C PRO A 400 -3.46 -2.86 50.81
N TYR A 401 -3.07 -2.42 49.61
CA TYR A 401 -3.99 -2.02 48.55
C TYR A 401 -4.09 -3.05 47.42
N VAL A 402 -5.26 -3.12 46.78
CA VAL A 402 -5.46 -3.79 45.49
C VAL A 402 -5.57 -2.69 44.43
N TYR A 403 -4.62 -2.66 43.52
CA TYR A 403 -4.66 -1.81 42.34
C TYR A 403 -5.33 -2.57 41.21
N TYR A 404 -6.09 -1.87 40.37
CA TYR A 404 -6.67 -2.44 39.16
C TYR A 404 -6.32 -1.56 37.96
N TYR A 405 -6.21 -2.19 36.80
CA TYR A 405 -5.95 -1.55 35.52
C TYR A 405 -6.97 -2.10 34.52
N GLN A 406 -7.70 -1.23 33.83
CA GLN A 406 -8.78 -1.61 32.93
C GLN A 406 -8.60 -0.93 31.56
N ASP A 407 -8.62 -1.73 30.49
CA ASP A 407 -8.55 -1.20 29.12
C ASP A 407 -9.91 -0.71 28.58
N GLY A 408 -11.01 -1.14 29.21
CA GLY A 408 -12.38 -0.81 28.81
C GLY A 408 -12.87 -1.58 27.59
N LEU A 409 -12.16 -2.65 27.21
CA LEU A 409 -12.49 -3.55 26.10
C LEU A 409 -13.34 -4.75 26.55
N ASP A 410 -13.86 -4.71 27.78
CA ASP A 410 -14.70 -5.73 28.42
C ASP A 410 -16.20 -5.39 28.35
N LYS A 411 -16.64 -4.76 27.25
CA LYS A 411 -18.03 -4.31 27.04
C LYS A 411 -18.48 -4.51 25.60
N GLY A 412 -19.76 -4.79 25.42
CA GLY A 412 -20.37 -4.98 24.10
C GLY A 412 -19.83 -6.21 23.38
N GLU A 413 -19.94 -6.22 22.05
CA GLU A 413 -19.43 -7.28 21.19
C GLU A 413 -18.15 -6.82 20.48
N LEU A 414 -17.09 -7.61 20.56
CA LEU A 414 -15.84 -7.38 19.82
C LEU A 414 -15.47 -8.62 19.00
N GLU A 415 -15.01 -8.40 17.78
CA GLU A 415 -14.38 -9.44 16.96
C GLU A 415 -12.87 -9.39 17.17
N PHE A 416 -12.27 -10.49 17.63
CA PHE A 416 -10.82 -10.61 17.78
C PHE A 416 -10.23 -11.33 16.57
N ARG A 417 -9.16 -10.77 16.01
CA ARG A 417 -8.44 -11.35 14.88
C ARG A 417 -6.96 -11.48 15.20
N LEU A 418 -6.39 -12.62 14.83
CA LEU A 418 -4.96 -12.86 14.97
C LEU A 418 -4.27 -12.67 13.62
N TYR A 419 -3.40 -11.68 13.52
CA TYR A 419 -2.46 -11.56 12.43
C TYR A 419 -1.16 -12.27 12.77
N PHE A 420 -0.54 -12.92 11.79
CA PHE A 420 0.79 -13.50 11.95
C PHE A 420 1.66 -13.17 10.75
N GLN A 421 2.72 -12.42 11.03
CA GLN A 421 3.65 -11.87 10.05
C GLN A 421 4.94 -12.69 10.04
N PHE A 422 5.29 -13.22 8.87
CA PHE A 422 6.52 -13.98 8.67
C PHE A 422 7.73 -13.05 8.47
N PRO A 423 8.97 -13.56 8.65
CA PRO A 423 10.17 -12.74 8.51
C PRO A 423 10.42 -12.14 7.12
N ASP A 424 9.77 -12.65 6.07
CA ASP A 424 9.80 -12.08 4.73
C ASP A 424 8.77 -10.94 4.52
N GLY A 425 8.00 -10.62 5.56
CA GLY A 425 6.96 -9.60 5.55
C GLY A 425 5.60 -10.10 5.06
N GLN A 426 5.47 -11.36 4.66
CA GLN A 426 4.16 -11.92 4.35
C GLN A 426 3.31 -11.96 5.62
N ILE A 427 2.04 -11.57 5.51
CA ILE A 427 1.10 -11.56 6.62
C ILE A 427 -0.16 -12.34 6.27
N LEU A 428 -0.65 -13.09 7.24
CA LEU A 428 -1.88 -13.86 7.18
C LEU A 428 -2.75 -13.52 8.39
N SER A 429 -4.03 -13.87 8.30
CA SER A 429 -4.99 -13.75 9.40
C SER A 429 -5.66 -15.09 9.69
N GLY A 430 -5.85 -15.39 10.98
CA GLY A 430 -6.64 -16.54 11.44
C GLY A 430 -8.13 -16.27 11.41
N GLU A 431 -8.93 -17.31 11.66
CA GLU A 431 -10.37 -17.16 11.84
C GLU A 431 -10.69 -16.24 13.03
N PRO A 432 -11.66 -15.32 12.90
CA PRO A 432 -11.99 -14.41 13.98
C PRO A 432 -12.72 -15.10 15.12
N LEU A 433 -12.53 -14.57 16.34
CA LEU A 433 -13.27 -14.97 17.55
C LEU A 433 -14.16 -13.81 17.99
N ILE A 434 -15.48 -14.00 17.98
CA ILE A 434 -16.44 -12.99 18.46
C ILE A 434 -16.72 -13.24 19.94
N ILE A 435 -16.59 -12.20 20.75
CA ILE A 435 -16.90 -12.23 22.19
C ILE A 435 -17.92 -11.14 22.49
N ASP A 436 -19.07 -11.54 23.01
CA ASP A 436 -20.07 -10.67 23.61
C ASP A 436 -19.83 -10.62 25.13
N PHE A 437 -19.33 -9.50 25.63
CA PHE A 437 -19.00 -9.32 27.04
C PHE A 437 -20.23 -9.05 27.91
N ASP A 438 -21.35 -8.62 27.32
CA ASP A 438 -22.57 -8.29 28.06
C ASP A 438 -23.42 -9.54 28.36
N ASN A 439 -23.29 -10.58 27.53
CA ASN A 439 -24.04 -11.83 27.65
C ASN A 439 -23.23 -13.00 28.25
N ASN A 440 -21.99 -12.78 28.74
CA ASN A 440 -21.08 -13.80 29.28
C ASN A 440 -20.85 -13.80 30.80
#